data_AF-A0A7J8Y8B7-F1
#
_entry.id   AF-A0A7J8Y8B7-F1
#
_cell.length_a   1.000
_cell.length_b   1.000
_cell.length_c   1.000
_cell.angle_alpha   90.00
_cell.angle_beta   90.00
_cell.angle_gamma   90.00
#
_symmetry.space_group_name_H-M   'P 1'
#
loop_
_entity.id
_entity.type
_entity.pdbx_description
1 polymer ?
#
loop_
_entity_poly.entity_id
_entity_poly.type
_entity_poly.pdbx_seq_one_letter_code
_entity_poly.pdbx_strand_id
1 'polypeptide(L)'
;FIFQNILIHSLIFPSDGETFISADDLRINLWNLEISNQSFNIVDVKPANMEDLTEVITSAEFHPTHCNMLAYSSSKGSIRLIDLRQSALCDSHAKLFEEPEAPGSRSFFTEIIASISDIKFAKDGRYMLSRDYMTLKLWDINMDSGPVSTFQVHEYLRPKLCDLYENDSIFDKFECCLSGDGLRVATGSYSNLFRVFGCATGSTEATTLEASKNPVRRQVQTPSRPSRSLSSITRVVRRGSDLVFVC
;
A
#
# COMPACT_ATOMS: atom_id res chain seq x y z
N PHE A 1 -14.56 -6.81 30.72
CA PHE A 1 -13.34 -6.73 29.90
C PHE A 1 -13.75 -6.41 28.48
N ILE A 2 -13.66 -5.12 28.17
CA ILE A 2 -14.06 -4.48 26.93
C ILE A 2 -13.04 -4.90 25.88
N PHE A 3 -13.42 -5.69 24.88
CA PHE A 3 -12.89 -5.72 23.50
C PHE A 3 -13.66 -6.80 22.72
N GLN A 4 -14.86 -6.45 22.25
CA GLN A 4 -15.55 -7.25 21.25
C GLN A 4 -16.39 -6.35 20.32
N ASN A 5 -15.79 -5.23 19.91
CA ASN A 5 -16.20 -4.48 18.73
C ASN A 5 -15.05 -4.59 17.74
N ILE A 6 -14.93 -5.78 17.15
CA ILE A 6 -14.04 -5.99 16.03
C ILE A 6 -14.70 -5.28 14.84
N LEU A 7 -14.08 -4.22 14.33
CA LEU A 7 -14.61 -3.44 13.23
C LEU A 7 -14.44 -4.22 11.93
N ILE A 8 -15.54 -4.49 11.24
CA ILE A 8 -15.48 -5.02 9.88
C ILE A 8 -14.98 -3.89 8.98
N HIS A 9 -13.80 -4.08 8.39
CA HIS A 9 -13.18 -3.07 7.54
C HIS A 9 -13.55 -3.25 6.06
N SER A 10 -14.06 -4.41 5.65
CA SER A 10 -14.45 -4.67 4.27
C SER A 10 -15.58 -5.70 4.13
N LEU A 11 -16.39 -5.53 3.08
CA LEU A 11 -17.34 -6.50 2.56
C LEU A 11 -17.03 -6.71 1.07
N ILE A 12 -16.62 -7.91 0.69
CA ILE A 12 -16.22 -8.21 -0.70
C ILE A 12 -17.04 -9.36 -1.25
N PHE A 13 -17.53 -9.19 -2.48
CA PHE A 13 -18.28 -10.19 -3.22
C PHE A 13 -17.36 -10.90 -4.22
N PRO A 14 -17.16 -12.22 -4.11
CA PRO A 14 -16.53 -12.99 -5.18
C PRO A 14 -17.42 -13.03 -6.43
N SER A 15 -16.84 -13.51 -7.53
CA SER A 15 -17.51 -13.62 -8.82
C SER A 15 -18.65 -14.65 -8.87
N ASP A 16 -18.89 -15.40 -7.79
CA ASP A 16 -19.91 -16.46 -7.74
C ASP A 16 -21.34 -15.91 -7.56
N GLY A 17 -21.50 -14.70 -7.00
CA GLY A 17 -22.79 -14.10 -6.72
C GLY A 17 -23.59 -14.78 -5.59
N GLU A 18 -22.97 -15.70 -4.85
CA GLU A 18 -23.61 -16.48 -3.78
C GLU A 18 -22.98 -16.23 -2.42
N THR A 19 -21.69 -15.88 -2.39
CA THR A 19 -20.96 -15.67 -1.14
C THR A 19 -20.49 -14.23 -0.99
N PHE A 20 -20.00 -13.88 0.19
CA PHE A 20 -19.24 -12.66 0.44
C PHE A 20 -18.30 -12.87 1.63
N ILE A 21 -17.25 -12.06 1.75
CA ILE A 21 -16.38 -12.08 2.94
C ILE A 21 -16.55 -10.83 3.79
N SER A 22 -16.34 -11.02 5.09
CA SER A 22 -16.05 -9.94 6.03
C SER A 22 -14.64 -10.14 6.56
N ALA A 23 -13.83 -9.09 6.55
CA ALA A 23 -12.52 -9.11 7.20
C ALA A 23 -12.45 -8.13 8.36
N ASP A 24 -11.76 -8.55 9.40
CA ASP A 24 -11.35 -7.75 10.53
C ASP A 24 -9.83 -7.84 10.74
N ASP A 25 -9.31 -7.22 11.81
CA ASP A 25 -7.87 -7.14 12.08
C ASP A 25 -7.20 -8.52 12.27
N LEU A 26 -7.94 -9.59 12.61
CA LEU A 26 -7.38 -10.90 12.92
C LEU A 26 -8.01 -12.05 12.13
N ARG A 27 -9.16 -11.84 11.51
CA ARG A 27 -9.97 -12.90 10.91
C ARG A 27 -10.61 -12.48 9.61
N ILE A 28 -10.77 -13.47 8.74
CA ILE A 28 -11.62 -13.37 7.54
C ILE A 28 -12.68 -14.46 7.61
N ASN A 29 -13.94 -14.06 7.48
CA ASN A 29 -15.09 -14.95 7.50
C ASN A 29 -15.77 -14.94 6.13
N LEU A 30 -16.12 -16.12 5.62
CA LEU A 30 -16.90 -16.36 4.44
C LEU A 30 -18.38 -16.56 4.82
N TRP A 31 -19.26 -15.88 4.10
CA TRP A 31 -20.70 -15.88 4.31
C TRP A 31 -21.39 -16.35 3.04
N ASN A 32 -22.55 -16.98 3.19
CA ASN A 32 -23.46 -17.26 2.09
C ASN A 32 -24.63 -16.27 2.17
N LEU A 33 -25.02 -15.66 1.05
CA LEU A 33 -26.08 -14.64 1.01
C LEU A 33 -27.45 -15.16 1.47
N GLU A 34 -27.70 -16.46 1.32
CA GLU A 34 -28.95 -17.11 1.72
C GLU A 34 -28.94 -17.55 3.20
N ILE A 35 -27.78 -17.55 3.87
CA ILE A 35 -27.61 -18.03 5.25
C ILE A 35 -27.14 -16.87 6.15
N SER A 36 -28.06 -16.31 6.93
CA SER A 36 -27.78 -15.11 7.73
C SER A 36 -27.24 -15.35 9.15
N ASN A 37 -27.22 -16.61 9.62
CA ASN A 37 -26.92 -16.95 11.01
C ASN A 37 -25.63 -17.78 11.19
N GLN A 38 -24.90 -18.05 10.11
CA GLN A 38 -23.66 -18.83 10.13
C GLN A 38 -22.65 -18.22 9.17
N SER A 39 -21.38 -18.27 9.56
CA SER A 39 -20.25 -17.95 8.71
C SER A 39 -19.15 -18.96 8.92
N PHE A 40 -18.28 -19.08 7.93
CA PHE A 40 -17.13 -19.96 7.97
C PHE A 40 -15.86 -19.13 8.09
N ASN A 41 -15.11 -19.31 9.17
CA ASN A 41 -13.85 -18.62 9.34
C ASN A 41 -12.79 -19.29 8.46
N ILE A 42 -12.29 -18.55 7.47
CA ILE A 42 -11.31 -19.04 6.49
C ILE A 42 -9.87 -18.68 6.86
N VAL A 43 -9.69 -17.57 7.58
CA VAL A 43 -8.39 -17.09 8.07
C VAL A 43 -8.55 -16.68 9.54
N ASP A 44 -7.65 -17.16 10.40
CA ASP A 44 -7.51 -16.74 11.80
C ASP A 44 -6.02 -16.55 12.10
N VAL A 45 -5.57 -15.29 12.14
CA VAL A 45 -4.19 -14.94 12.54
C VAL A 45 -4.10 -14.60 14.03
N LYS A 46 -5.17 -14.83 14.80
CA LYS A 46 -5.19 -14.56 16.24
C LYS A 46 -4.17 -15.44 16.97
N PRO A 47 -3.20 -14.86 17.69
CA PRO A 47 -2.27 -15.64 18.50
C PRO A 47 -2.96 -16.25 19.73
N ALA A 48 -2.35 -17.29 20.31
CA ALA A 48 -2.85 -17.90 21.55
C ALA A 48 -2.84 -16.90 22.72
N ASN A 49 -1.80 -16.06 22.81
CA ASN A 49 -1.72 -14.92 23.71
C ASN A 49 -1.79 -13.62 22.92
N MET A 50 -2.70 -12.72 23.28
CA MET A 50 -2.88 -11.42 22.61
C MET A 50 -1.66 -10.48 22.78
N GLU A 51 -0.82 -10.73 23.78
CA GLU A 51 0.44 -9.97 23.96
C GLU A 51 1.47 -10.28 22.87
N ASP A 52 1.36 -11.45 22.22
CA ASP A 52 2.25 -11.88 21.13
C ASP A 52 1.77 -11.41 19.75
N LEU A 53 0.77 -10.52 19.71
CA LEU A 53 0.24 -9.99 18.45
C LEU A 53 1.26 -9.09 17.77
N THR A 54 1.80 -9.55 16.64
CA THR A 54 2.84 -8.83 15.88
C THR A 54 2.36 -8.32 14.52
N GLU A 55 1.22 -8.82 14.05
CA GLU A 55 0.71 -8.58 12.70
C GLU A 55 -0.82 -8.58 12.73
N VAL A 56 -1.44 -7.66 11.99
CA VAL A 56 -2.89 -7.60 11.79
C VAL A 56 -3.20 -7.55 10.30
N ILE A 57 -4.38 -8.04 9.93
CA ILE A 57 -4.95 -7.95 8.59
C ILE A 57 -5.43 -6.51 8.39
N THR A 58 -5.08 -5.91 7.25
CA THR A 58 -5.40 -4.51 6.98
C THR A 58 -6.38 -4.31 5.84
N SER A 59 -6.35 -5.20 4.85
CA SER A 59 -7.29 -5.23 3.73
C SER A 59 -7.38 -6.64 3.18
N ALA A 60 -8.50 -6.96 2.54
CA ALA A 60 -8.75 -8.24 1.89
C ALA A 60 -9.51 -8.00 0.59
N GLU A 61 -9.31 -8.86 -0.41
CA GLU A 61 -10.00 -8.76 -1.69
C GLU A 61 -9.99 -10.09 -2.45
N PHE A 62 -11.09 -10.38 -3.14
CA PHE A 62 -11.18 -11.53 -4.04
C PHE A 62 -10.64 -11.22 -5.42
N HIS A 63 -10.07 -12.24 -6.04
CA HIS A 63 -9.74 -12.18 -7.46
C HIS A 63 -11.00 -11.97 -8.31
N PRO A 64 -11.00 -11.06 -9.30
CA PRO A 64 -12.21 -10.63 -10.01
C PRO A 64 -12.90 -11.73 -10.81
N THR A 65 -12.17 -12.80 -11.18
CA THR A 65 -12.70 -13.92 -11.99
C THR A 65 -12.55 -15.29 -11.32
N HIS A 66 -11.78 -15.38 -10.23
CA HIS A 66 -11.47 -16.66 -9.59
C HIS A 66 -11.96 -16.60 -8.14
N CYS A 67 -13.21 -17.04 -7.92
CA CYS A 67 -13.86 -17.03 -6.60
C CYS A 67 -13.10 -17.82 -5.51
N ASN A 68 -12.17 -18.71 -5.90
CA ASN A 68 -11.32 -19.44 -4.97
C ASN A 68 -10.06 -18.68 -4.56
N MET A 69 -9.69 -17.57 -5.22
CA MET A 69 -8.45 -16.85 -4.94
C MET A 69 -8.75 -15.58 -4.14
N LEU A 70 -8.16 -15.48 -2.95
CA LEU A 70 -8.32 -14.36 -2.04
C LEU A 70 -6.95 -13.79 -1.69
N ALA A 71 -6.77 -12.47 -1.77
CA ALA A 71 -5.61 -11.81 -1.22
C ALA A 71 -5.98 -11.06 0.07
N TYR A 72 -5.05 -11.01 1.02
CA TYR A 72 -5.15 -10.11 2.15
C TYR A 72 -3.78 -9.52 2.48
N SER A 73 -3.78 -8.26 2.89
CA SER A 73 -2.58 -7.52 3.28
C SER A 73 -2.46 -7.40 4.79
N SER A 74 -1.27 -7.05 5.26
CA SER A 74 -1.01 -6.88 6.67
C SER A 74 -0.34 -5.56 7.05
N SER A 75 -0.32 -5.31 8.36
CA SER A 75 0.40 -4.19 8.97
C SER A 75 1.92 -4.30 8.88
N LYS A 76 2.45 -5.47 8.50
CA LYS A 76 3.89 -5.72 8.29
C LYS A 76 4.34 -5.45 6.86
N GLY A 77 3.43 -5.04 5.97
CA GLY A 77 3.78 -4.74 4.57
C GLY A 77 3.85 -5.96 3.66
N SER A 78 3.21 -7.07 4.03
CA SER A 78 3.10 -8.26 3.21
C SER A 78 1.69 -8.46 2.66
N ILE A 79 1.59 -9.14 1.53
CA ILE A 79 0.32 -9.58 0.94
C ILE A 79 0.37 -11.08 0.76
N ARG A 80 -0.64 -11.78 1.28
CA ARG A 80 -0.76 -13.23 1.17
C ARG A 80 -1.90 -13.55 0.23
N LEU A 81 -1.59 -14.37 -0.77
CA LEU A 81 -2.58 -14.92 -1.69
C LEU A 81 -2.92 -16.33 -1.27
N ILE A 82 -4.20 -16.58 -1.05
CA ILE A 82 -4.78 -17.84 -0.61
C ILE A 82 -5.57 -18.46 -1.78
N ASP A 83 -5.54 -19.79 -1.85
CA ASP A 83 -6.46 -20.58 -2.67
C ASP A 83 -7.38 -21.42 -1.79
N LEU A 84 -8.67 -21.07 -1.76
CA LEU A 84 -9.72 -21.73 -0.98
C LEU A 84 -9.94 -23.20 -1.36
N ARG A 85 -9.37 -23.67 -2.49
CA ARG A 85 -9.42 -25.08 -2.90
C ARG A 85 -8.35 -25.94 -2.24
N GLN A 86 -7.25 -25.34 -1.78
CA GLN A 86 -6.12 -26.09 -1.22
C GLN A 86 -6.40 -26.56 0.20
N SER A 87 -7.06 -25.75 1.01
CA SER A 87 -7.45 -26.08 2.37
C SER A 87 -8.72 -25.36 2.76
N ALA A 88 -9.55 -26.02 3.58
CA ALA A 88 -10.72 -25.39 4.18
C ALA A 88 -10.30 -24.33 5.21
N LEU A 89 -9.22 -24.58 5.95
CA LEU A 89 -8.61 -23.62 6.87
C LEU A 89 -7.38 -23.10 6.14
N CYS A 90 -7.40 -21.84 5.68
CA CYS A 90 -6.33 -21.27 4.86
C CYS A 90 -5.13 -20.87 5.73
N ASP A 91 -4.60 -21.84 6.47
CA ASP A 91 -3.46 -21.77 7.39
C ASP A 91 -2.12 -21.61 6.66
N SER A 92 -2.10 -21.97 5.38
CA SER A 92 -1.01 -21.71 4.44
C SER A 92 -1.42 -20.69 3.36
N HIS A 93 -0.43 -20.00 2.82
CA HIS A 93 -0.61 -19.09 1.69
C HIS A 93 -0.05 -19.75 0.42
N ALA A 94 -0.76 -19.59 -0.70
CA ALA A 94 -0.28 -20.04 -2.00
C ALA A 94 0.92 -19.21 -2.47
N LYS A 95 0.93 -17.89 -2.20
CA LYS A 95 2.04 -16.98 -2.47
C LYS A 95 2.15 -15.89 -1.40
N LEU A 96 3.38 -15.44 -1.15
CA LEU A 96 3.69 -14.33 -0.26
C LEU A 96 4.39 -13.23 -1.06
N PHE A 97 3.76 -12.06 -1.13
CA PHE A 97 4.32 -10.87 -1.75
C PHE A 97 4.89 -9.98 -0.66
N GLU A 98 6.21 -9.94 -0.57
CA GLU A 98 6.96 -9.16 0.40
C GLU A 98 8.21 -8.60 -0.29
N GLU A 99 8.57 -7.36 0.03
CA GLU A 99 9.80 -6.76 -0.48
C GLU A 99 10.94 -7.05 0.49
N PRO A 100 12.05 -7.66 0.05
CA PRO A 100 13.18 -7.92 0.93
C PRO A 100 13.78 -6.61 1.44
N GLU A 101 13.81 -6.41 2.76
CA GLU A 101 14.50 -5.26 3.35
C GLU A 101 16.01 -5.40 3.17
N ALA A 102 16.65 -4.35 2.65
CA ALA A 102 18.10 -4.29 2.58
C ALA A 102 18.71 -4.20 3.99
N PRO A 103 19.79 -4.95 4.30
CA PRO A 103 20.47 -4.83 5.58
C PRO A 103 20.92 -3.39 5.84
N GLY A 104 20.44 -2.78 6.93
CA GLY A 104 20.82 -1.43 7.35
C GLY A 104 19.90 -0.28 6.90
N SER A 105 18.83 -0.54 6.14
CA SER A 105 17.81 0.49 5.81
C SER A 105 16.71 0.64 6.86
N ARG A 106 16.71 -0.20 7.89
CA ARG A 106 15.65 -0.25 8.90
C ARG A 106 15.76 0.92 9.87
N SER A 107 14.79 1.81 9.79
CA SER A 107 14.53 2.86 10.78
C SER A 107 13.30 2.51 11.62
N PHE A 108 13.10 3.18 12.77
CA PHE A 108 11.88 3.03 13.58
C PHE A 108 10.59 3.18 12.76
N PHE A 109 10.57 4.15 11.84
CA PHE A 109 9.41 4.41 10.99
C PHE A 109 9.20 3.39 9.87
N THR A 110 10.17 2.52 9.60
CA THR A 110 10.11 1.60 8.44
C THR A 110 8.92 0.65 8.59
N GLU A 111 8.74 0.05 9.76
CA GLU A 111 7.59 -0.83 10.03
C GLU A 111 6.26 -0.07 10.02
N ILE A 112 6.26 1.17 10.52
CA ILE A 112 5.05 1.99 10.61
C ILE A 112 4.53 2.34 9.20
N ILE A 113 5.41 2.82 8.32
CA ILE A 113 5.03 3.22 6.96
C ILE A 113 4.90 2.05 5.99
N ALA A 114 5.41 0.86 6.34
CA ALA A 114 5.29 -0.36 5.54
C ALA A 114 3.89 -0.98 5.64
N SER A 115 3.11 -0.64 6.67
CA SER A 115 1.73 -1.08 6.82
C SER A 115 0.91 -0.77 5.56
N ILE A 116 0.32 -1.80 4.96
CA ILE A 116 -0.51 -1.66 3.76
C ILE A 116 -1.89 -1.19 4.19
N SER A 117 -2.37 -0.08 3.63
CA SER A 117 -3.70 0.46 3.91
C SER A 117 -4.79 -0.11 3.00
N ASP A 118 -4.45 -0.47 1.76
CA ASP A 118 -5.42 -0.98 0.79
C ASP A 118 -4.75 -1.86 -0.29
N ILE A 119 -5.52 -2.80 -0.83
CA ILE A 119 -5.16 -3.63 -1.98
C ILE A 119 -6.30 -3.64 -3.00
N LYS A 120 -5.93 -3.67 -4.29
CA LYS A 120 -6.86 -3.74 -5.44
C LYS A 120 -6.36 -4.68 -6.53
N PHE A 121 -7.15 -5.69 -6.90
CA PHE A 121 -6.91 -6.45 -8.12
C PHE A 121 -7.20 -5.61 -9.36
N ALA A 122 -6.34 -5.75 -10.36
CA ALA A 122 -6.63 -5.28 -11.70
C ALA A 122 -7.81 -6.07 -12.29
N LYS A 123 -8.60 -5.45 -13.17
CA LYS A 123 -9.78 -6.11 -13.76
C LYS A 123 -9.45 -7.37 -14.56
N ASP A 124 -8.26 -7.45 -15.12
CA ASP A 124 -7.78 -8.62 -15.84
C ASP A 124 -7.35 -9.77 -14.91
N GLY A 125 -7.28 -9.51 -13.59
CA GLY A 125 -6.84 -10.46 -12.58
C GLY A 125 -5.34 -10.77 -12.63
N ARG A 126 -4.55 -10.16 -13.52
CA ARG A 126 -3.11 -10.48 -13.60
C ARG A 126 -2.31 -9.72 -12.56
N TYR A 127 -2.70 -8.48 -12.31
CA TYR A 127 -1.98 -7.57 -11.43
C TYR A 127 -2.75 -7.27 -10.16
N MET A 128 -2.02 -6.92 -9.12
CA MET A 128 -2.54 -6.45 -7.85
C MET A 128 -1.82 -5.16 -7.47
N LEU A 129 -2.57 -4.17 -7.01
CA LEU A 129 -2.08 -2.90 -6.52
C LEU A 129 -2.12 -2.92 -5.00
N SER A 130 -1.10 -2.37 -4.35
CA SER A 130 -1.09 -2.16 -2.90
C SER A 130 -0.68 -0.74 -2.57
N ARG A 131 -1.28 -0.16 -1.54
CA ARG A 131 -0.92 1.15 -1.00
C ARG A 131 -0.32 0.99 0.39
N ASP A 132 0.92 1.41 0.56
CA ASP A 132 1.50 1.69 1.88
C ASP A 132 1.47 3.20 2.14
N TYR A 133 2.01 3.68 3.27
CA TYR A 133 1.90 5.11 3.59
C TYR A 133 2.53 5.98 2.50
N MET A 134 3.74 5.65 2.03
CA MET A 134 4.53 6.51 1.14
C MET A 134 4.37 6.18 -0.35
N THR A 135 4.05 4.94 -0.67
CA THR A 135 4.18 4.37 -2.01
C THR A 135 2.95 3.58 -2.43
N LEU A 136 2.78 3.51 -3.74
CA LEU A 136 1.83 2.65 -4.41
C LEU A 136 2.64 1.61 -5.20
N LYS A 137 2.34 0.31 -5.04
CA LYS A 137 3.11 -0.78 -5.65
C LYS A 137 2.21 -1.65 -6.52
N LEU A 138 2.67 -1.94 -7.72
CA LEU A 138 2.00 -2.85 -8.66
C LEU A 138 2.74 -4.19 -8.68
N TRP A 139 2.01 -5.27 -8.43
CA TRP A 139 2.50 -6.65 -8.33
C TRP A 139 1.93 -7.48 -9.48
N ASP A 140 2.74 -8.38 -10.07
CA ASP A 140 2.24 -9.42 -10.97
C ASP A 140 1.98 -10.66 -10.11
N ILE A 141 0.78 -11.24 -10.15
CA ILE A 141 0.44 -12.42 -9.34
C ILE A 141 1.37 -13.61 -9.65
N ASN A 142 1.99 -13.63 -10.83
CA ASN A 142 2.92 -14.68 -11.24
C ASN A 142 4.38 -14.43 -10.78
N MET A 143 4.69 -13.25 -10.25
CA MET A 143 6.01 -12.88 -9.75
C MET A 143 5.90 -12.34 -8.31
N ASP A 144 6.26 -13.18 -7.35
CA ASP A 144 6.23 -12.88 -5.91
C ASP A 144 7.57 -12.34 -5.36
N SER A 145 8.61 -12.27 -6.19
CA SER A 145 9.93 -11.76 -5.78
C SER A 145 9.99 -10.25 -5.50
N GLY A 146 8.97 -9.48 -5.91
CA GLY A 146 8.92 -8.03 -5.73
C GLY A 146 7.90 -7.35 -6.63
N PRO A 147 7.66 -6.04 -6.43
CA PRO A 147 6.74 -5.28 -7.26
C PRO A 147 7.30 -5.04 -8.66
N VAL A 148 6.42 -5.08 -9.66
CA VAL A 148 6.73 -4.72 -11.06
C VAL A 148 7.00 -3.21 -11.19
N SER A 149 6.32 -2.40 -10.38
CA SER A 149 6.48 -0.94 -10.38
C SER A 149 6.14 -0.35 -9.01
N THR A 150 6.89 0.66 -8.61
CA THR A 150 6.70 1.39 -7.34
C THR A 150 6.61 2.88 -7.62
N PHE A 151 5.50 3.49 -7.20
CA PHE A 151 5.19 4.90 -7.42
C PHE A 151 5.28 5.67 -6.10
N GLN A 152 6.10 6.71 -6.08
CA GLN A 152 6.25 7.58 -4.90
C GLN A 152 5.08 8.58 -4.84
N VAL A 153 4.28 8.53 -3.77
CA VAL A 153 3.06 9.35 -3.67
C VAL A 153 3.38 10.74 -3.13
N HIS A 154 3.93 10.83 -1.92
CA HIS A 154 4.15 12.11 -1.25
C HIS A 154 5.49 12.16 -0.52
N GLU A 155 6.57 11.93 -1.29
CA GLU A 155 7.95 11.92 -0.80
C GLU A 155 8.36 13.17 0.00
N TYR A 156 7.69 14.30 -0.23
CA TYR A 156 7.89 15.54 0.52
C TYR A 156 7.52 15.44 2.02
N LEU A 157 6.79 14.39 2.42
CA LEU A 157 6.44 14.11 3.81
C LEU A 157 7.51 13.31 4.55
N ARG A 158 8.47 12.69 3.85
CA ARG A 158 9.49 11.83 4.47
C ARG A 158 10.31 12.54 5.56
N PRO A 159 10.71 13.82 5.40
CA PRO A 159 11.40 14.55 6.47
C PRO A 159 10.51 14.91 7.67
N LYS A 160 9.17 14.77 7.55
CA LYS A 160 8.17 15.15 8.55
C LYS A 160 7.55 13.94 9.27
N LEU A 161 8.10 12.74 9.10
CA LEU A 161 7.53 11.53 9.69
C LEU A 161 7.42 11.60 11.21
N CYS A 162 8.37 12.26 11.89
CA CYS A 162 8.27 12.50 13.33
C CYS A 162 7.04 13.35 13.69
N ASP A 163 6.85 14.50 13.03
CA ASP A 163 5.70 15.38 13.27
C ASP A 163 4.36 14.70 12.94
N LEU A 164 4.34 13.86 11.90
CA LEU A 164 3.16 13.09 11.49
C LEU A 164 2.85 11.97 12.48
N TYR A 165 3.87 11.39 13.11
CA TYR A 165 3.71 10.42 14.18
C TYR A 165 3.20 11.07 15.47
N GLU A 166 3.72 12.23 15.86
CA GLU A 166 3.24 12.97 17.04
C GLU A 166 1.77 13.40 16.93
N ASN A 167 1.26 13.61 15.71
CA ASN A 167 -0.12 14.01 15.45
C ASN A 167 -1.00 12.85 14.92
N ASP A 168 -0.56 11.59 15.06
CA ASP A 168 -1.24 10.37 14.61
C ASP A 168 -1.57 10.27 13.10
N SER A 169 -1.24 11.30 12.30
CA SER A 169 -1.52 11.33 10.86
C SER A 169 -0.77 10.25 10.09
N ILE A 170 0.36 9.76 10.62
CA ILE A 170 1.10 8.65 10.00
C ILE A 170 0.27 7.35 9.93
N PHE A 171 -0.80 7.22 10.72
CA PHE A 171 -1.69 6.07 10.72
C PHE A 171 -2.91 6.22 9.80
N ASP A 172 -3.00 7.32 9.04
CA ASP A 172 -4.06 7.53 8.06
C ASP A 172 -4.02 6.44 6.97
N LYS A 173 -5.18 5.82 6.71
CA LYS A 173 -5.34 4.78 5.70
C LYS A 173 -5.78 5.38 4.37
N PHE A 174 -4.88 5.43 3.39
CA PHE A 174 -5.21 5.87 2.03
C PHE A 174 -5.64 4.69 1.16
N GLU A 175 -6.73 4.85 0.43
CA GLU A 175 -7.19 3.86 -0.56
C GLU A 175 -6.48 4.05 -1.91
N CYS A 176 -6.57 3.02 -2.75
CA CYS A 176 -6.07 3.05 -4.12
C CYS A 176 -7.06 2.46 -5.12
N CYS A 177 -6.86 2.75 -6.40
CA CYS A 177 -7.67 2.17 -7.47
C CYS A 177 -6.91 2.06 -8.79
N LEU A 178 -7.37 1.14 -9.64
CA LEU A 178 -6.90 0.98 -11.01
C LEU A 178 -7.96 1.49 -11.98
N SER A 179 -7.52 2.07 -13.09
CA SER A 179 -8.41 2.42 -14.20
C SER A 179 -8.99 1.16 -14.85
N GLY A 180 -10.16 1.28 -15.46
CA GLY A 180 -10.83 0.13 -16.07
C GLY A 180 -10.09 -0.50 -17.27
N ASP A 181 -9.21 0.25 -17.90
CA ASP A 181 -8.31 -0.19 -18.98
C ASP A 181 -6.95 -0.71 -18.45
N GLY A 182 -6.69 -0.64 -17.14
CA GLY A 182 -5.44 -1.08 -16.51
C GLY A 182 -4.22 -0.19 -16.82
N LEU A 183 -4.41 0.94 -17.52
CA LEU A 183 -3.30 1.79 -17.95
C LEU A 183 -2.85 2.79 -16.89
N ARG A 184 -3.69 3.07 -15.89
CA ARG A 184 -3.44 4.06 -14.85
C ARG A 184 -3.84 3.57 -13.47
N VAL A 185 -3.15 4.06 -12.47
CA VAL A 185 -3.47 3.86 -11.05
C VAL A 185 -3.62 5.20 -10.36
N ALA A 186 -4.47 5.27 -9.34
CA ALA A 186 -4.69 6.49 -8.59
C ALA A 186 -4.78 6.25 -7.09
N THR A 187 -4.42 7.27 -6.32
CA THR A 187 -4.48 7.23 -4.86
C THR A 187 -4.46 8.63 -4.26
N GLY A 188 -5.01 8.77 -3.05
CA GLY A 188 -5.08 10.03 -2.31
C GLY A 188 -3.77 10.46 -1.64
N SER A 189 -3.73 11.72 -1.25
CA SER A 189 -2.74 12.34 -0.38
C SER A 189 -3.40 13.46 0.42
N TYR A 190 -2.64 14.10 1.32
CA TYR A 190 -3.11 15.24 2.09
C TYR A 190 -3.44 16.46 1.23
N SER A 191 -4.12 17.44 1.84
CA SER A 191 -4.47 18.72 1.22
C SER A 191 -5.39 18.60 0.00
N ASN A 192 -6.31 17.63 0.04
CA ASN A 192 -7.24 17.31 -1.05
C ASN A 192 -6.52 16.97 -2.36
N LEU A 193 -5.28 16.50 -2.28
CA LEU A 193 -4.51 16.08 -3.43
C LEU A 193 -4.76 14.61 -3.70
N PHE A 194 -4.80 14.24 -4.97
CA PHE A 194 -4.72 12.85 -5.40
C PHE A 194 -3.74 12.75 -6.56
N ARG A 195 -3.15 11.57 -6.72
CA ARG A 195 -2.14 11.32 -7.73
C ARG A 195 -2.61 10.23 -8.67
N VAL A 196 -2.26 10.40 -9.94
CA VAL A 196 -2.52 9.44 -11.01
C VAL A 196 -1.19 9.11 -11.67
N PHE A 197 -0.90 7.82 -11.80
CA PHE A 197 0.32 7.32 -12.43
C PHE A 197 -0.03 6.41 -13.60
N GLY A 198 0.80 6.42 -14.65
CA GLY A 198 0.70 5.45 -15.74
C GLY A 198 1.38 4.14 -15.36
N CYS A 199 0.76 3.01 -15.68
CA CYS A 199 1.23 1.66 -15.32
C CYS A 199 2.04 0.96 -16.43
N ALA A 200 2.06 1.53 -17.64
CA ALA A 200 2.83 0.97 -18.74
C ALA A 200 4.33 0.94 -18.39
N THR A 201 5.03 -0.11 -18.81
CA THR A 201 6.47 -0.27 -18.57
C THR A 201 7.23 0.95 -19.10
N GLY A 202 8.00 1.61 -18.22
CA GLY A 202 8.75 2.82 -18.56
C GLY A 202 7.92 4.10 -18.62
N SER A 203 6.65 4.07 -18.22
CA SER A 203 5.83 5.28 -18.11
C SER A 203 6.41 6.23 -17.07
N THR A 204 6.53 7.50 -17.44
CA THR A 204 6.84 8.61 -16.53
C THR A 204 5.60 9.44 -16.23
N GLU A 205 4.41 8.97 -16.61
CA GLU A 205 3.16 9.67 -16.34
C GLU A 205 2.92 9.69 -14.82
N ALA A 206 2.97 10.90 -14.25
CA ALA A 206 2.70 11.15 -12.85
C ALA A 206 2.04 12.53 -12.74
N THR A 207 0.73 12.54 -12.49
CA THR A 207 -0.05 13.78 -12.38
C THR A 207 -0.56 13.95 -10.96
N THR A 208 -0.41 15.16 -10.41
CA THR A 208 -1.03 15.54 -9.13
C THR A 208 -2.23 16.44 -9.42
N LEU A 209 -3.37 16.12 -8.82
CA LEU A 209 -4.64 16.81 -9.00
C LEU A 209 -5.17 17.27 -7.63
N GLU A 210 -5.85 18.42 -7.58
CA GLU A 210 -6.47 18.96 -6.37
C GLU A 210 -8.00 18.89 -6.50
N ALA A 211 -8.67 18.27 -5.54
CA ALA A 211 -10.12 18.32 -5.45
C ALA A 211 -10.55 19.66 -4.81
N SER A 212 -11.04 20.58 -5.64
CA SER A 212 -11.48 21.92 -5.20
C SER A 212 -12.83 22.28 -5.78
N LYS A 213 -13.66 22.96 -4.98
CA LYS A 213 -14.93 23.55 -5.45
C LYS A 213 -14.72 24.77 -6.35
N ASN A 214 -13.50 25.32 -6.39
CA ASN A 214 -13.16 26.51 -7.17
C ASN A 214 -12.39 26.12 -8.44
N PRO A 215 -13.03 26.09 -9.62
CA PRO A 215 -12.44 25.57 -10.86
C PRO A 215 -11.29 26.43 -11.43
N VAL A 216 -11.02 27.61 -10.85
CA VAL A 216 -10.03 28.59 -11.36
C VAL A 216 -8.70 28.55 -10.58
N ARG A 217 -8.57 27.71 -9.55
CA ARG A 217 -7.31 27.60 -8.80
C ARG A 217 -6.28 26.87 -9.69
N ARG A 218 -5.24 27.59 -10.14
CA ARG A 218 -4.15 27.01 -10.94
C ARG A 218 -3.48 25.86 -10.19
N GLN A 219 -3.19 24.78 -10.92
CA GLN A 219 -2.48 23.59 -10.42
C GLN A 219 -1.27 23.98 -9.57
N VAL A 220 -1.25 23.48 -8.33
CA VAL A 220 -0.06 23.55 -7.48
C VAL A 220 0.99 22.62 -8.08
N GLN A 221 2.00 23.18 -8.76
CA GLN A 221 3.20 22.42 -9.09
C GLN A 221 3.90 22.09 -7.78
N THR A 222 3.91 20.82 -7.39
CA THR A 222 4.86 20.34 -6.37
C THR A 222 6.27 20.62 -6.87
N PRO A 223 7.16 21.23 -6.07
CA PRO A 223 8.49 21.59 -6.55
C PRO A 223 9.23 20.34 -7.02
N SER A 224 9.51 20.27 -8.31
CA SER A 224 10.46 19.30 -8.85
C SER A 224 11.84 19.61 -8.29
N ARG A 225 12.53 18.56 -7.87
CA ARG A 225 13.94 18.50 -7.44
C ARG A 225 14.78 19.59 -8.15
N PRO A 226 15.60 20.39 -7.43
CA PRO A 226 16.48 21.34 -8.11
C PRO A 226 17.44 20.56 -9.01
N SER A 227 17.33 20.77 -10.32
CA SER A 227 18.37 20.37 -11.26
C SER A 227 19.63 21.15 -10.90
N ARG A 228 20.71 20.44 -10.57
CA ARG A 228 22.04 21.07 -10.45
C ARG A 228 22.42 21.57 -11.83
N SER A 229 22.16 22.84 -12.12
CA SER A 229 22.80 23.53 -13.22
C SER A 229 24.27 23.72 -12.84
N LEU A 230 25.16 22.97 -13.50
CA LEU A 230 26.59 23.25 -13.51
C LEU A 230 26.79 24.55 -14.29
N SER A 231 26.69 25.69 -13.61
CA SER A 231 27.20 26.94 -14.14
C SER A 231 28.71 26.97 -13.96
N SER A 232 29.43 26.89 -15.08
CA SER A 232 30.88 27.08 -15.16
C SER A 232 31.22 28.52 -14.76
N ILE A 233 31.60 28.73 -13.50
CA ILE A 233 32.23 29.97 -13.05
C ILE A 233 33.73 29.86 -13.33
N THR A 234 34.18 30.49 -14.42
CA THR A 234 35.57 30.90 -14.55
C THR A 234 35.85 32.01 -13.54
N ARG A 235 36.55 31.67 -12.44
CA ARG A 235 37.22 32.66 -11.60
C ARG A 235 38.68 32.27 -11.37
N VAL A 236 39.53 33.18 -11.81
CA VAL A 236 40.98 33.27 -11.60
C VAL A 236 41.34 33.01 -10.13
N VAL A 237 42.25 32.08 -9.88
CA VAL A 237 42.89 31.87 -8.57
C VAL A 237 44.30 32.46 -8.61
N ARG A 238 44.54 33.49 -7.79
CA ARG A 238 45.87 33.85 -7.27
C ARG A 238 46.03 33.23 -5.88
N ARG A 239 47.26 32.78 -5.62
CA ARG A 239 47.80 32.01 -4.47
C ARG A 239 47.42 32.52 -3.07
N GLY A 240 47.37 31.60 -2.11
CA GLY A 240 47.69 31.87 -0.70
C GLY A 240 47.13 30.89 0.34
N SER A 241 47.96 29.93 0.76
CA SER A 241 48.13 29.32 2.10
C SER A 241 46.93 28.80 2.92
N ASP A 242 47.03 27.49 3.22
CA ASP A 242 46.79 26.77 4.47
C ASP A 242 45.48 26.94 5.26
N LEU A 243 44.70 25.86 5.31
CA LEU A 243 44.00 25.43 6.53
C LEU A 243 43.68 23.93 6.49
N VAL A 244 43.99 23.29 7.61
CA VAL A 244 44.03 21.86 7.90
C VAL A 244 42.62 21.29 8.06
N PHE A 245 42.37 20.12 7.48
CA PHE A 245 41.19 19.29 7.76
C PHE A 245 41.51 18.29 8.87
N VAL A 246 40.60 18.13 9.83
CA VAL A 246 40.55 16.98 10.75
C VAL A 246 39.22 16.27 10.52
N CYS A 247 39.27 14.94 10.45
CA CYS A 247 38.21 14.01 10.10
C CYS A 247 36.94 14.12 10.96
#